data_AF-A0A261AX76-F1
#
_entry.id   AF-A0A261AX76-F1
#
_cell.length_a   1.000
_cell.length_b   1.000
_cell.length_c   1.000
_cell.angle_alpha   90.00
_cell.angle_beta   90.00
_cell.angle_gamma   90.00
#
_symmetry.space_group_name_H-M   'P 1'
#
loop_
_entity.id
_entity.type
_entity.pdbx_description
1 polymer ?
#
loop_
_entity_poly.entity_id
_entity_poly.type
_entity_poly.pdbx_seq_one_letter_code
_entity_poly.pdbx_strand_id
1 'polypeptide(L)'
;MNLCDVLYYLRLGLSPSDFSQRISYGLHIDSDRLLLQVKIRDYDPHVLEFFINIKSIEERLKFETQNERTTRRFGNKSSEILEINGVSVPISYLPKFKTLTSYWNNKFVGFITLIKYFKEVFDLEINRLEIYLADDNLDNVKSAIDWLNSTHTTIKELLLFSETSDETFLKFVLDSVTAQKSYILVVSVTDHFQFSRSFKTENFEVKREKWFSFDNLLLVDSANIKIWKYLERWMVGEFENLKSLEVEMCEDFDKEYLLAGIRNARRRCK
;
A
#
# COMPACT_ATOMS: atom_id res chain seq x y z
N MET A 1 20.98 12.84 12.16
CA MET A 1 20.07 11.89 12.81
C MET A 1 19.31 11.18 11.72
N ASN A 2 19.58 9.89 11.53
CA ASN A 2 18.93 9.07 10.50
C ASN A 2 17.55 8.59 11.01
N LEU A 3 16.73 7.98 10.14
CA LEU A 3 15.39 7.51 10.50
C LEU A 3 15.41 6.48 11.64
N CYS A 4 16.38 5.57 11.65
CA CYS A 4 16.50 4.55 12.69
C CYS A 4 16.76 5.19 14.06
N ASP A 5 17.61 6.22 14.12
CA ASP A 5 17.84 6.98 15.35
C ASP A 5 16.51 7.60 15.83
N VAL A 6 15.76 8.24 14.93
CA VAL A 6 14.47 8.87 15.27
C VAL A 6 13.48 7.85 15.82
N LEU A 7 13.33 6.70 15.16
CA LEU A 7 12.44 5.63 15.61
C LEU A 7 12.89 5.06 16.96
N TYR A 8 14.19 4.90 17.17
CA TYR A 8 14.75 4.43 18.43
C TYR A 8 14.50 5.43 19.58
N TYR A 9 14.74 6.73 19.36
CA TYR A 9 14.44 7.77 20.33
C TYR A 9 12.94 7.83 20.67
N LEU A 10 12.07 7.77 19.66
CA LEU A 10 10.62 7.71 19.87
C LEU A 10 10.22 6.46 20.66
N ARG A 11 10.87 5.30 20.40
CA ARG A 11 10.58 4.05 21.10
C ARG A 11 10.95 4.09 22.57
N LEU A 12 12.04 4.78 22.92
CA LEU A 12 12.47 4.96 24.31
C LEU A 12 11.60 5.98 25.06
N GLY A 13 11.06 6.99 24.37
CA GLY A 13 10.27 8.06 24.97
C GLY A 13 8.78 7.79 25.10
N LEU A 14 8.24 6.77 24.42
CA LEU A 14 6.81 6.46 24.38
C LEU A 14 6.50 5.10 25.00
N SER A 15 5.29 4.98 25.58
CA SER A 15 4.75 3.67 25.94
C SER A 15 4.58 2.80 24.68
N PRO A 16 4.62 1.45 24.80
CA PRO A 16 4.40 0.58 23.63
C PRO A 16 3.08 0.87 22.89
N SER A 17 1.98 1.15 23.62
CA SER A 17 0.71 1.47 22.99
C SER A 17 0.77 2.79 22.24
N ASP A 18 1.31 3.85 22.84
CA ASP A 18 1.42 5.16 22.20
C ASP A 18 2.31 5.10 20.96
N PHE A 19 3.41 4.35 21.05
CA PHE A 19 4.32 4.14 19.93
C PHE A 19 3.59 3.45 18.76
N SER A 20 2.88 2.35 19.03
CA SER A 20 2.13 1.60 17.99
C SER A 20 0.96 2.38 17.38
N GLN A 21 0.40 3.36 18.11
CA GLN A 21 -0.66 4.24 17.60
C GLN A 21 -0.11 5.37 16.72
N ARG A 22 1.10 5.83 17.01
CA ARG A 22 1.74 6.94 16.28
C ARG A 22 2.56 6.49 15.10
N ILE A 23 3.18 5.32 15.20
CA ILE A 23 4.08 4.81 14.17
C ILE A 23 3.43 3.64 13.47
N SER A 24 3.39 3.72 12.16
CA SER A 24 2.98 2.62 11.30
C SER A 24 3.99 2.47 10.18
N TYR A 25 4.14 1.25 9.68
CA TYR A 25 4.86 1.04 8.43
C TYR A 25 4.04 0.20 7.47
N GLY A 26 4.31 0.40 6.19
CA GLY A 26 3.76 -0.37 5.10
C GLY A 26 4.84 -0.78 4.13
N LEU A 27 4.48 -1.72 3.27
CA LEU A 27 5.30 -2.21 2.18
C LEU A 27 4.77 -1.64 0.88
N HIS A 28 5.66 -1.24 -0.01
CA HIS A 28 5.35 -0.86 -1.38
C HIS A 28 6.18 -1.73 -2.31
N ILE A 29 5.50 -2.45 -3.19
CA ILE A 29 6.08 -3.49 -4.02
C ILE A 29 5.63 -3.29 -5.45
N ASP A 30 6.60 -3.16 -6.35
CA ASP A 30 6.39 -3.14 -7.79
C ASP A 30 7.43 -4.05 -8.49
N SER A 31 7.40 -4.04 -9.83
CA SER A 31 8.29 -4.83 -10.69
C SER A 31 9.78 -4.64 -10.37
N ASP A 32 10.18 -3.42 -10.02
CA ASP A 32 11.57 -3.01 -9.87
C ASP A 32 11.93 -2.59 -8.45
N ARG A 33 10.95 -2.26 -7.61
CA ARG A 33 11.15 -1.59 -6.33
C ARG A 33 10.57 -2.41 -5.18
N LEU A 34 11.38 -2.49 -4.14
CA LEU A 34 10.99 -2.95 -2.81
C LEU A 34 11.23 -1.77 -1.87
N LEU A 35 10.17 -1.34 -1.18
CA LEU A 35 10.22 -0.16 -0.35
C LEU A 35 9.42 -0.36 0.93
N LEU A 36 9.96 0.16 2.04
CA LEU A 36 9.23 0.31 3.29
C LEU A 36 8.85 1.78 3.45
N GLN A 37 7.57 2.04 3.71
CA GLN A 37 7.05 3.37 4.01
C GLN A 37 6.81 3.43 5.52
N VAL A 38 7.38 4.41 6.20
CA VAL A 38 7.20 4.62 7.64
C VAL A 38 6.47 5.94 7.85
N LYS A 39 5.34 5.90 8.56
CA LYS A 39 4.52 7.06 8.90
C LYS A 39 4.55 7.29 10.39
N ILE A 40 4.91 8.50 10.78
CA ILE A 40 4.94 8.98 12.17
C ILE A 40 3.85 10.06 12.29
N ARG A 41 2.82 9.76 13.07
CA ARG A 41 1.73 10.67 13.41
C ARG A 41 2.09 11.35 14.73
N ASP A 42 2.29 12.66 14.70
CA ASP A 42 2.41 13.45 15.92
C ASP A 42 1.05 14.03 16.33
N TYR A 43 0.99 14.76 17.45
CA TYR A 43 -0.23 15.41 17.96
C TYR A 43 -0.77 16.56 17.07
N ASP A 44 -0.05 16.94 16.03
CA ASP A 44 -0.38 18.00 15.06
C ASP A 44 -0.69 17.33 13.70
N PRO A 45 -1.52 17.89 12.80
CA PRO A 45 -2.11 17.16 11.67
C PRO A 45 -1.10 16.75 10.58
N HIS A 46 0.19 16.99 10.80
CA HIS A 46 1.27 16.64 9.91
C HIS A 46 1.76 15.21 10.17
N VAL A 47 1.41 14.31 9.24
CA VAL A 47 2.03 12.97 9.18
C VAL A 47 3.41 13.11 8.55
N LEU A 48 4.45 12.77 9.30
CA LEU A 48 5.79 12.63 8.76
C LEU A 48 5.92 11.28 8.08
N GLU A 49 6.29 11.29 6.81
CA GLU A 49 6.46 10.10 6.00
C GLU A 49 7.90 9.96 5.55
N PHE A 50 8.44 8.75 5.71
CA PHE A 50 9.78 8.38 5.30
C PHE A 50 9.73 7.12 4.45
N PHE A 51 10.69 7.01 3.54
CA PHE A 51 10.81 5.88 2.63
C PHE A 51 12.17 5.22 2.82
N ILE A 52 12.18 3.90 2.99
CA ILE A 52 13.38 3.08 2.94
C ILE A 52 13.35 2.30 1.64
N ASN A 53 14.17 2.71 0.69
CA ASN A 53 14.35 2.03 -0.59
C ASN A 53 15.39 0.92 -0.44
N ILE A 54 15.12 -0.24 -1.03
CA ILE A 54 16.02 -1.38 -1.03
C ILE A 54 16.54 -1.60 -2.45
N LYS A 55 17.86 -1.42 -2.62
CA LYS A 55 18.54 -1.56 -3.91
C LYS A 55 19.66 -2.57 -3.84
N SER A 56 20.09 -3.08 -4.99
CA SER A 56 21.28 -3.91 -5.08
C SER A 56 22.57 -3.07 -4.95
N ILE A 57 23.68 -3.70 -4.55
CA ILE A 57 25.01 -3.06 -4.58
C ILE A 57 25.40 -2.69 -6.02
N GLU A 58 24.99 -3.46 -7.02
CA GLU A 58 25.26 -3.14 -8.43
C GLU A 58 24.57 -1.85 -8.87
N GLU A 59 23.34 -1.61 -8.41
CA GLU A 59 22.62 -0.36 -8.66
C GLU A 59 23.34 0.84 -8.01
N ARG A 60 23.96 0.63 -6.84
CA ARG A 60 24.81 1.63 -6.20
C ARG A 60 25.99 2.00 -7.09
N LEU A 61 26.71 1.01 -7.59
CA LEU A 61 27.90 1.19 -8.43
C LEU A 61 27.57 1.89 -9.75
N LYS A 62 26.46 1.52 -10.40
CA LYS A 62 25.94 2.21 -11.60
C LYS A 62 25.65 3.69 -11.31
N PHE A 63 25.05 3.99 -10.16
CA PHE A 63 24.75 5.35 -9.76
C PHE A 63 26.00 6.17 -9.42
N GLU A 64 27.01 5.56 -8.81
CA GLU A 64 28.28 6.22 -8.46
C GLU A 64 29.12 6.51 -9.71
N THR A 65 29.20 5.56 -10.64
CA THR A 65 29.89 5.73 -11.93
C THR A 65 29.23 6.76 -12.84
N GLN A 66 27.90 6.90 -12.80
CA GLN A 66 27.20 7.96 -13.55
C GLN A 66 27.28 9.35 -12.91
N ASN A 67 27.61 9.46 -11.60
CA ASN A 67 27.50 10.71 -10.84
C ASN A 67 28.80 11.47 -10.58
N GLU A 68 29.91 11.15 -11.24
CA GLU A 68 31.10 12.04 -11.20
C GLU A 68 30.80 13.46 -11.74
N ARG A 69 29.64 13.69 -12.40
CA ARG A 69 29.23 14.99 -12.96
C ARG A 69 28.11 15.73 -12.18
N THR A 70 27.44 15.10 -11.22
CA THR A 70 26.16 15.61 -10.67
C THR A 70 26.17 15.93 -9.17
N THR A 71 27.30 15.69 -8.49
CA THR A 71 27.52 15.91 -7.05
C THR A 71 27.33 17.35 -6.58
N ARG A 72 27.12 18.32 -7.49
CA ARG A 72 26.86 19.74 -7.14
C ARG A 72 25.39 20.12 -6.98
N ARG A 73 24.41 19.30 -7.38
CA ARG A 73 22.98 19.73 -7.45
C ARG A 73 22.03 19.18 -6.37
N PHE A 74 22.35 18.11 -5.65
CA PHE A 74 21.36 17.38 -4.84
C PHE A 74 21.64 17.29 -3.32
N GLY A 75 22.63 18.05 -2.82
CA GLY A 75 23.04 18.03 -1.41
C GLY A 75 24.03 16.91 -1.13
N ASN A 76 24.81 17.06 -0.05
CA ASN A 76 25.85 16.10 0.33
C ASN A 76 25.24 14.72 0.59
N LYS A 77 25.56 13.76 -0.29
CA LYS A 77 25.28 12.34 -0.09
C LYS A 77 26.27 11.82 0.95
N SER A 78 25.84 11.65 2.20
CA SER A 78 26.63 10.85 3.13
C SER A 78 26.41 9.37 2.77
N SER A 79 27.48 8.69 2.36
CA SER A 79 27.52 7.24 2.31
C SER A 79 27.95 6.80 3.70
N GLU A 80 27.03 6.19 4.43
CA GLU A 80 27.28 5.67 5.77
C GLU A 80 27.08 4.15 5.77
N ILE A 81 27.62 3.47 6.78
CA ILE A 81 27.34 2.06 7.03
C ILE A 81 26.43 2.02 8.27
N LEU A 82 25.30 1.35 8.16
CA LEU A 82 24.35 1.15 9.24
C LEU A 82 24.30 -0.33 9.59
N GLU A 83 24.38 -0.67 10.87
CA GLU A 83 24.23 -2.04 11.33
C GLU A 83 22.74 -2.35 11.55
N ILE A 84 22.21 -3.35 10.82
CA ILE A 84 20.81 -3.79 10.90
C ILE A 84 20.80 -5.30 11.15
N ASN A 85 20.30 -5.73 12.30
CA ASN A 85 20.30 -7.16 12.71
C ASN A 85 21.69 -7.84 12.57
N GLY A 86 22.75 -7.15 12.99
CA GLY A 86 24.13 -7.65 12.91
C GLY A 86 24.73 -7.63 11.49
N VAL A 87 24.03 -7.06 10.52
CA VAL A 87 24.51 -6.90 9.14
C VAL A 87 24.93 -5.46 8.91
N SER A 88 26.18 -5.25 8.48
CA SER A 88 26.67 -3.94 8.04
C SER A 88 26.12 -3.61 6.65
N VAL A 89 25.18 -2.67 6.60
CA VAL A 89 24.47 -2.28 5.38
C VAL A 89 24.91 -0.89 4.95
N PRO A 90 25.47 -0.74 3.73
CA PRO A 90 25.72 0.58 3.21
C PRO A 90 24.41 1.31 2.93
N ILE A 91 24.34 2.57 3.33
CA ILE A 91 23.18 3.43 3.16
C ILE A 91 23.54 4.74 2.47
N SER A 92 22.53 5.36 1.86
CA SER A 92 22.57 6.77 1.52
C SER A 92 21.26 7.43 1.92
N TYR A 93 21.33 8.68 2.36
CA TYR A 93 20.16 9.44 2.77
C TYR A 93 19.98 10.66 1.87
N LEU A 94 18.74 10.86 1.42
CA LEU A 94 18.32 12.04 0.65
C LEU A 94 17.29 12.84 1.46
N PRO A 95 17.74 13.83 2.26
CA PRO A 95 16.86 14.58 3.17
C PRO A 95 15.66 15.24 2.47
N LYS A 96 15.89 15.79 1.27
CA LYS A 96 14.86 16.47 0.47
C LYS A 96 13.66 15.56 0.16
N PHE A 97 13.91 14.27 -0.01
CA PHE A 97 12.90 13.27 -0.34
C PHE A 97 12.53 12.37 0.85
N LYS A 98 13.05 12.67 2.05
CA LYS A 98 12.88 11.83 3.26
C LYS A 98 13.12 10.35 2.98
N THR A 99 14.09 10.07 2.10
CA THR A 99 14.33 8.73 1.56
C THR A 99 15.70 8.23 2.02
N LEU A 100 15.70 7.13 2.76
CA LEU A 100 16.87 6.30 3.04
C LEU A 100 16.96 5.24 1.94
N THR A 101 18.13 5.03 1.35
CA THR A 101 18.37 3.90 0.45
C THR A 101 19.38 2.98 1.11
N SER A 102 19.02 1.70 1.24
CA SER A 102 19.88 0.64 1.72
C SER A 102 20.33 -0.25 0.55
N TYR A 103 21.60 -0.65 0.55
CA TYR A 103 22.21 -1.39 -0.55
C TYR A 103 22.58 -2.81 -0.11
N TRP A 104 22.13 -3.81 -0.88
CA TRP A 104 22.23 -5.22 -0.51
C TRP A 104 22.76 -6.07 -1.66
N ASN A 105 23.45 -7.17 -1.37
CA ASN A 105 23.84 -8.13 -2.42
C ASN A 105 22.60 -8.73 -3.10
N ASN A 106 21.57 -9.01 -2.31
CA ASN A 106 20.26 -9.44 -2.79
C ASN A 106 19.19 -8.52 -2.21
N LYS A 107 18.48 -7.79 -3.07
CA LYS A 107 17.43 -6.83 -2.66
C LYS A 107 16.32 -7.49 -1.84
N PHE A 108 15.92 -8.71 -2.19
CA PHE A 108 14.84 -9.40 -1.49
C PHE A 108 15.28 -9.82 -0.08
N VAL A 109 16.53 -10.29 0.08
CA VAL A 109 17.10 -10.57 1.41
C VAL A 109 17.12 -9.30 2.27
N GLY A 110 17.51 -8.16 1.69
CA GLY A 110 17.48 -6.87 2.37
C GLY A 110 16.07 -6.46 2.81
N PHE A 111 15.10 -6.64 1.92
CA PHE A 111 13.69 -6.37 2.19
C PHE A 111 13.16 -7.20 3.38
N ILE A 112 13.38 -8.51 3.36
CA ILE A 112 12.97 -9.39 4.47
C ILE A 112 13.70 -9.05 5.78
N THR A 113 14.98 -8.70 5.71
CA THR A 113 15.76 -8.30 6.89
C THR A 113 15.20 -7.04 7.53
N LEU A 114 14.81 -6.05 6.74
CA LEU A 114 14.18 -4.83 7.24
C LEU A 114 12.80 -5.08 7.84
N ILE A 115 11.97 -5.91 7.21
CA ILE A 115 10.65 -6.27 7.78
C ILE A 115 10.82 -6.94 9.14
N LYS A 116 11.75 -7.90 9.25
CA LYS A 116 12.08 -8.55 10.53
C LYS A 116 12.59 -7.56 11.57
N TYR A 117 13.51 -6.67 11.19
CA TYR A 117 14.01 -5.62 12.08
C TYR A 117 12.89 -4.75 12.65
N PHE A 118 11.96 -4.28 11.80
CA PHE A 118 10.83 -3.47 12.25
C PHE A 118 9.89 -4.23 13.19
N LYS A 119 9.65 -5.51 12.90
CA LYS A 119 8.84 -6.37 13.75
C LYS A 119 9.51 -6.67 15.09
N GLU A 120 10.78 -7.06 15.10
CA GLU A 120 11.50 -7.53 16.29
C GLU A 120 11.92 -6.37 17.21
N VAL A 121 12.36 -5.24 16.65
CA VAL A 121 12.90 -4.12 17.43
C VAL A 121 11.80 -3.16 17.87
N PHE A 122 10.80 -2.92 17.03
CA PHE A 122 9.76 -1.92 17.28
C PHE A 122 8.39 -2.53 17.61
N ASP A 123 8.24 -3.86 17.55
CA ASP A 123 6.96 -4.55 17.74
C ASP A 123 5.87 -4.03 16.80
N LEU A 124 6.26 -3.73 15.56
CA LEU A 124 5.35 -3.21 14.54
C LEU A 124 4.92 -4.33 13.58
N GLU A 125 3.62 -4.43 13.35
CA GLU A 125 3.04 -5.22 12.26
C GLU A 125 2.92 -4.40 10.97
N ILE A 126 2.82 -5.10 9.83
CA ILE A 126 2.60 -4.46 8.54
C ILE A 126 1.21 -3.84 8.54
N ASN A 127 1.15 -2.51 8.55
CA ASN A 127 -0.11 -1.79 8.51
C ASN A 127 -0.72 -1.77 7.10
N ARG A 128 0.12 -1.60 6.08
CA ARG A 128 -0.34 -1.48 4.69
C ARG A 128 0.55 -2.26 3.75
N LEU A 129 -0.04 -2.98 2.81
CA LEU A 129 0.64 -3.54 1.66
C LEU A 129 0.13 -2.83 0.40
N GLU A 130 1.02 -2.14 -0.29
CA GLU A 130 0.77 -1.51 -1.58
C GLU A 130 1.46 -2.35 -2.67
N ILE A 131 0.68 -2.82 -3.64
CA ILE A 131 1.19 -3.60 -4.78
C ILE A 131 0.84 -2.85 -6.07
N TYR A 132 1.83 -2.64 -6.92
CA TYR A 132 1.65 -2.05 -8.24
C TYR A 132 2.04 -3.08 -9.31
N LEU A 133 1.06 -3.51 -10.10
CA LEU A 133 1.22 -4.40 -11.23
C LEU A 133 1.14 -3.57 -12.51
N ALA A 134 2.25 -2.95 -12.92
CA ALA A 134 2.31 -2.12 -14.12
C ALA A 134 3.10 -2.76 -15.27
N ASP A 135 4.10 -3.58 -14.94
CA ASP A 135 4.97 -4.25 -15.91
C ASP A 135 4.82 -5.77 -15.82
N ASP A 136 5.41 -6.49 -16.78
CA ASP A 136 5.37 -7.95 -16.84
C ASP A 136 6.41 -8.62 -15.92
N ASN A 137 7.41 -7.89 -15.44
CA ASN A 137 8.39 -8.43 -14.50
C ASN A 137 7.84 -8.38 -13.07
N LEU A 138 7.17 -9.45 -12.65
CA LEU A 138 6.46 -9.51 -11.37
C LEU A 138 7.16 -10.38 -10.32
N ASP A 139 8.44 -10.68 -10.51
CA ASP A 139 9.23 -11.56 -9.63
C ASP A 139 9.31 -11.05 -8.19
N ASN A 140 9.48 -9.74 -8.00
CA ASN A 140 9.49 -9.12 -6.68
C ASN A 140 8.14 -9.30 -5.96
N VAL A 141 7.05 -9.07 -6.70
CA VAL A 141 5.69 -9.17 -6.17
C VAL A 141 5.41 -10.61 -5.76
N LYS A 142 5.70 -11.57 -6.65
CA LYS A 142 5.53 -13.00 -6.37
C LYS A 142 6.33 -13.43 -5.16
N SER A 143 7.63 -13.11 -5.13
CA SER A 143 8.52 -13.48 -4.03
C SER A 143 8.04 -12.91 -2.69
N ALA A 144 7.57 -11.66 -2.68
CA ALA A 144 7.06 -11.03 -1.48
C ALA A 144 5.76 -11.68 -0.99
N ILE A 145 4.83 -11.99 -1.88
CA ILE A 145 3.58 -12.69 -1.55
C ILE A 145 3.87 -14.09 -1.02
N ASP A 146 4.75 -14.85 -1.69
CA ASP A 146 5.15 -16.19 -1.24
C ASP A 146 5.74 -16.14 0.17
N TRP A 147 6.60 -15.16 0.44
CA TRP A 147 7.17 -14.97 1.77
C TRP A 147 6.12 -14.58 2.82
N LEU A 148 5.23 -13.62 2.53
CA LEU A 148 4.16 -13.19 3.42
C LEU A 148 3.25 -14.38 3.80
N ASN A 149 2.92 -15.22 2.82
CA ASN A 149 2.10 -16.41 3.02
C ASN A 149 2.83 -17.49 3.84
N SER A 150 4.11 -17.75 3.54
CA SER A 150 4.92 -18.74 4.27
C SER A 150 5.12 -18.37 5.74
N THR A 151 5.01 -17.09 6.08
CA THR A 151 5.20 -16.56 7.44
C THR A 151 3.87 -16.27 8.15
N HIS A 152 2.74 -16.52 7.49
CA HIS A 152 1.40 -16.16 7.97
C HIS A 152 1.32 -14.70 8.43
N THR A 153 1.99 -13.81 7.70
CA THR A 153 2.08 -12.41 8.09
C THR A 153 0.73 -11.73 7.93
N THR A 154 0.26 -11.08 8.99
CA THR A 154 -0.98 -10.31 9.01
C THR A 154 -0.79 -8.96 8.34
N ILE A 155 -1.76 -8.57 7.50
CA ILE A 155 -1.79 -7.29 6.81
C ILE A 155 -3.10 -6.60 7.18
N LYS A 156 -3.02 -5.34 7.63
CA LYS A 156 -4.25 -4.60 7.99
C LYS A 156 -4.95 -4.06 6.76
N GLU A 157 -4.20 -3.46 5.84
CA GLU A 157 -4.77 -2.81 4.65
C GLU A 157 -4.04 -3.25 3.37
N LEU A 158 -4.80 -3.63 2.34
CA LEU A 158 -4.29 -3.88 0.99
C LEU A 158 -4.71 -2.75 0.06
N LEU A 159 -3.73 -2.18 -0.65
CA LEU A 159 -3.95 -1.30 -1.78
C LEU A 159 -3.32 -1.94 -3.02
N LEU A 160 -4.15 -2.35 -3.97
CA LEU A 160 -3.70 -3.00 -5.19
C LEU A 160 -3.99 -2.08 -6.39
N PHE A 161 -2.93 -1.68 -7.09
CA PHE A 161 -3.02 -1.05 -8.40
C PHE A 161 -2.62 -2.05 -9.46
N SER A 162 -3.46 -2.20 -10.47
CA SER A 162 -3.18 -3.10 -11.58
C SER A 162 -3.49 -2.43 -12.91
N GLU A 163 -2.44 -2.29 -13.73
CA GLU A 163 -2.51 -1.95 -15.15
C GLU A 163 -1.88 -3.05 -16.02
N THR A 164 -1.46 -4.16 -15.40
CA THR A 164 -0.89 -5.32 -16.09
C THR A 164 -1.91 -5.98 -17.03
N SER A 165 -1.40 -6.52 -18.14
CA SER A 165 -2.16 -7.38 -19.04
C SER A 165 -2.25 -8.84 -18.55
N ASP A 166 -1.43 -9.23 -17.57
CA ASP A 166 -1.46 -10.57 -16.98
C ASP A 166 -2.56 -10.68 -15.92
N GLU A 167 -3.79 -10.88 -16.40
CA GLU A 167 -4.94 -11.12 -15.56
C GLU A 167 -4.83 -12.42 -14.74
N THR A 168 -4.03 -13.39 -15.16
CA THR A 168 -3.81 -14.64 -14.39
C THR A 168 -3.00 -14.32 -13.14
N PHE A 169 -1.95 -13.52 -13.28
CA PHE A 169 -1.17 -13.05 -12.15
C PHE A 169 -1.97 -12.13 -11.23
N LEU A 170 -2.82 -11.24 -11.79
CA LEU A 170 -3.73 -10.42 -10.98
C LEU A 170 -4.63 -11.30 -10.08
N LYS A 171 -5.23 -12.37 -10.63
CA LYS A 171 -6.01 -13.33 -9.83
C LYS A 171 -5.17 -14.01 -8.76
N PHE A 172 -3.95 -14.42 -9.10
CA PHE A 172 -3.01 -14.96 -8.11
C PHE A 172 -2.78 -14.00 -6.94
N VAL A 173 -2.53 -12.71 -7.20
CA VAL A 173 -2.36 -11.69 -6.14
C VAL A 173 -3.63 -11.54 -5.31
N LEU A 174 -4.78 -11.42 -5.98
CA LEU A 174 -6.08 -11.28 -5.33
C LEU A 174 -6.46 -12.49 -4.49
N ASP A 175 -6.03 -13.72 -4.84
CA ASP A 175 -6.28 -14.92 -4.04
C ASP A 175 -5.28 -15.08 -2.90
N SER A 176 -4.03 -14.67 -3.12
CA SER A 176 -2.92 -14.93 -2.22
C SER A 176 -2.86 -13.96 -1.04
N VAL A 177 -3.37 -12.75 -1.18
CA VAL A 177 -3.26 -11.72 -0.15
C VAL A 177 -4.56 -11.55 0.60
N THR A 178 -4.50 -11.57 1.94
CA THR A 178 -5.65 -11.29 2.80
C THR A 178 -5.36 -10.11 3.72
N ALA A 179 -6.20 -9.08 3.64
CA ALA A 179 -6.17 -7.92 4.53
C ALA A 179 -7.32 -7.98 5.54
N GLN A 180 -7.05 -7.55 6.78
CA GLN A 180 -8.00 -7.63 7.89
C GLN A 180 -9.01 -6.48 7.90
N LYS A 181 -8.60 -5.26 7.54
CA LYS A 181 -9.39 -4.04 7.74
C LYS A 181 -9.83 -3.36 6.46
N SER A 182 -9.00 -3.37 5.42
CA SER A 182 -9.31 -2.65 4.20
C SER A 182 -8.77 -3.32 2.95
N TYR A 183 -9.60 -3.35 1.91
CA TYR A 183 -9.20 -3.58 0.54
C TYR A 183 -9.50 -2.33 -0.28
N ILE A 184 -8.50 -1.84 -1.01
CA ILE A 184 -8.66 -0.78 -2.01
C ILE A 184 -8.10 -1.33 -3.31
N LEU A 185 -8.98 -1.61 -4.27
CA LEU A 185 -8.64 -2.24 -5.54
C LEU A 185 -8.81 -1.23 -6.67
N VAL A 186 -7.72 -0.88 -7.35
CA VAL A 186 -7.72 -0.01 -8.52
C VAL A 186 -7.18 -0.83 -9.68
N VAL A 187 -8.07 -1.58 -10.32
CA VAL A 187 -7.68 -2.59 -11.31
C VAL A 187 -8.27 -2.27 -12.67
N SER A 188 -7.42 -2.24 -13.69
CA SER A 188 -7.81 -2.15 -15.09
C SER A 188 -7.78 -3.55 -15.70
N VAL A 189 -8.94 -4.04 -16.14
CA VAL A 189 -9.10 -5.39 -16.67
C VAL A 189 -9.96 -5.38 -17.94
N THR A 190 -9.86 -6.46 -18.70
CA THR A 190 -10.68 -6.69 -19.90
C THR A 190 -12.14 -6.96 -19.55
N ASP A 191 -13.01 -6.85 -20.56
CA ASP A 191 -14.45 -7.09 -20.41
C ASP A 191 -14.78 -8.57 -20.15
N HIS A 192 -13.80 -9.47 -20.36
CA HIS A 192 -13.92 -10.91 -20.11
C HIS A 192 -13.34 -11.34 -18.76
N PHE A 193 -12.74 -10.42 -18.01
CA PHE A 193 -12.19 -10.74 -16.71
C PHE A 193 -13.29 -11.16 -15.74
N GLN A 194 -13.11 -12.35 -15.17
CA GLN A 194 -13.98 -12.89 -14.13
C GLN A 194 -13.14 -13.32 -12.95
N PHE A 195 -13.52 -12.82 -11.78
CA PHE A 195 -12.92 -13.17 -10.51
C PHE A 195 -14.03 -13.19 -9.47
N SER A 196 -14.06 -14.20 -8.61
CA SER A 196 -15.08 -14.34 -7.58
C SER A 196 -14.43 -14.89 -6.33
N ARG A 197 -14.34 -14.04 -5.31
CA ARG A 197 -13.76 -14.36 -4.00
C ARG A 197 -14.63 -13.73 -2.93
N SER A 198 -14.80 -14.42 -1.81
CA SER A 198 -15.40 -13.80 -0.65
C SER A 198 -14.39 -12.91 0.07
N PHE A 199 -14.76 -11.65 0.28
CA PHE A 199 -13.96 -10.69 1.02
C PHE A 199 -14.62 -10.44 2.36
N LYS A 200 -13.87 -10.64 3.45
CA LYS A 200 -14.31 -10.28 4.79
C LYS A 200 -13.42 -9.17 5.33
N THR A 201 -13.98 -7.98 5.52
CA THR A 201 -13.21 -6.78 5.86
C THR A 201 -14.09 -5.70 6.49
N GLU A 202 -13.50 -4.62 7.01
CA GLU A 202 -14.28 -3.47 7.49
C GLU A 202 -14.58 -2.49 6.36
N ASN A 203 -13.65 -2.34 5.42
CA ASN A 203 -13.72 -1.39 4.31
C ASN A 203 -13.35 -2.07 3.00
N PHE A 204 -14.21 -1.94 2.00
CA PHE A 204 -13.98 -2.47 0.68
C PHE A 204 -14.23 -1.38 -0.35
N GLU A 205 -13.17 -0.97 -1.05
CA GLU A 205 -13.24 0.01 -2.13
C GLU A 205 -12.74 -0.62 -3.41
N VAL A 206 -13.50 -0.44 -4.49
CA VAL A 206 -13.05 -0.79 -5.83
C VAL A 206 -13.19 0.46 -6.71
N LYS A 207 -12.26 0.60 -7.65
CA LYS A 207 -12.19 1.69 -8.63
C LYS A 207 -11.93 1.12 -10.02
N ARG A 208 -12.38 1.86 -11.05
CA ARG A 208 -12.20 1.54 -12.49
C ARG A 208 -12.88 0.22 -12.91
N GLU A 209 -14.11 0.01 -12.44
CA GLU A 209 -14.79 -1.29 -12.51
C GLU A 209 -15.52 -1.56 -13.83
N LYS A 210 -14.98 -2.48 -14.61
CA LYS A 210 -15.77 -3.24 -15.58
C LYS A 210 -16.16 -4.63 -15.10
N TRP A 211 -15.34 -5.24 -14.22
CA TRP A 211 -15.52 -6.64 -13.82
C TRP A 211 -16.36 -6.85 -12.56
N PHE A 212 -16.35 -5.90 -11.63
CA PHE A 212 -17.01 -6.07 -10.35
C PHE A 212 -18.52 -6.01 -10.57
N SER A 213 -19.17 -7.18 -10.51
CA SER A 213 -20.61 -7.39 -10.74
C SER A 213 -21.43 -7.34 -9.44
N PHE A 214 -22.76 -7.36 -9.55
CA PHE A 214 -23.63 -7.54 -8.38
C PHE A 214 -23.38 -8.87 -7.66
N ASP A 215 -23.07 -9.95 -8.40
CA ASP A 215 -22.73 -11.24 -7.78
C ASP A 215 -21.47 -11.15 -6.94
N ASN A 216 -20.49 -10.32 -7.35
CA ASN A 216 -19.31 -10.06 -6.55
C ASN A 216 -19.66 -9.29 -5.26
N LEU A 217 -20.59 -8.34 -5.33
CA LEU A 217 -21.06 -7.60 -4.16
C LEU A 217 -21.66 -8.54 -3.10
N LEU A 218 -22.41 -9.58 -3.52
CA LEU A 218 -22.97 -10.58 -2.61
C LEU A 218 -21.89 -11.41 -1.88
N LEU A 219 -20.66 -11.45 -2.40
CA LEU A 219 -19.54 -12.15 -1.80
C LEU A 219 -18.72 -11.28 -0.83
N VAL A 220 -19.00 -9.96 -0.76
CA VAL A 220 -18.30 -9.02 0.13
C VAL A 220 -19.04 -8.89 1.46
N ASP A 221 -18.48 -9.47 2.51
CA ASP A 221 -18.84 -9.24 3.91
C ASP A 221 -18.05 -8.03 4.43
N SER A 222 -18.57 -6.82 4.19
CA SER A 222 -17.95 -5.56 4.61
C SER A 222 -18.95 -4.59 5.22
N ALA A 223 -18.53 -3.89 6.27
CA ALA A 223 -19.32 -2.83 6.91
C ALA A 223 -19.42 -1.58 6.02
N ASN A 224 -18.36 -1.26 5.28
CA ASN A 224 -18.30 -0.11 4.38
C ASN A 224 -17.89 -0.57 2.99
N ILE A 225 -18.71 -0.26 1.99
CA ILE A 225 -18.46 -0.61 0.59
C ILE A 225 -18.51 0.67 -0.24
N LYS A 226 -17.42 0.99 -0.95
CA LYS A 226 -17.32 2.14 -1.84
C LYS A 226 -17.08 1.68 -3.26
N ILE A 227 -18.05 1.97 -4.13
CA ILE A 227 -18.04 1.58 -5.53
C ILE A 227 -18.40 2.80 -6.38
N TRP A 228 -17.59 3.12 -7.39
CA TRP A 228 -17.70 4.39 -8.13
C TRP A 228 -18.72 4.38 -9.29
N LYS A 229 -19.16 3.22 -9.80
CA LYS A 229 -19.97 3.13 -11.04
C LYS A 229 -21.42 2.62 -10.87
N TYR A 230 -21.77 2.06 -9.72
CA TYR A 230 -23.09 1.43 -9.51
C TYR A 230 -24.25 2.42 -9.26
N LEU A 231 -23.95 3.69 -9.03
CA LEU A 231 -24.95 4.74 -8.87
C LEU A 231 -25.87 4.87 -10.07
N GLU A 232 -25.31 4.94 -11.27
CA GLU A 232 -26.08 5.18 -12.49
C GLU A 232 -27.07 4.03 -12.78
N ARG A 233 -26.62 2.80 -12.58
CA ARG A 233 -27.43 1.57 -12.75
C ARG A 233 -28.51 1.42 -11.69
N TRP A 234 -28.19 1.78 -10.45
CA TRP A 234 -29.18 1.78 -9.39
C TRP A 234 -30.26 2.82 -9.59
N MET A 235 -29.90 4.02 -10.04
CA MET A 235 -30.86 5.09 -10.31
C MET A 235 -31.89 4.74 -11.39
N VAL A 236 -31.56 3.86 -12.34
CA VAL A 236 -32.53 3.38 -13.35
C VAL A 236 -33.38 2.20 -12.86
N GLY A 237 -33.34 1.87 -11.56
CA GLY A 237 -34.22 0.87 -10.95
C GLY A 237 -33.77 -0.58 -11.15
N GLU A 238 -32.53 -0.81 -11.59
CA GLU A 238 -32.01 -2.14 -11.90
C GLU A 238 -31.86 -3.05 -10.66
N PHE A 239 -32.01 -2.49 -9.44
CA PHE A 239 -31.86 -3.23 -8.17
C PHE A 239 -33.05 -3.03 -7.22
N GLU A 240 -34.16 -3.73 -7.48
CA GLU A 240 -35.41 -3.66 -6.69
C GLU A 240 -35.24 -4.08 -5.21
N ASN A 241 -34.19 -4.86 -4.89
CA ASN A 241 -33.94 -5.39 -3.55
C ASN A 241 -32.94 -4.57 -2.70
N LEU A 242 -32.30 -3.55 -3.27
CA LEU A 242 -31.30 -2.74 -2.57
C LEU A 242 -31.98 -1.74 -1.61
N LYS A 243 -31.88 -1.98 -0.30
CA LYS A 243 -32.61 -1.20 0.72
C LYS A 243 -31.90 0.10 1.16
N SER A 244 -30.56 0.16 1.06
CA SER A 244 -29.76 1.34 1.41
C SER A 244 -28.41 1.34 0.68
N LEU A 245 -28.00 2.51 0.18
CA LEU A 245 -26.70 2.75 -0.45
C LEU A 245 -26.10 4.05 0.11
N GLU A 246 -24.87 4.00 0.60
CA GLU A 246 -24.11 5.20 1.01
C GLU A 246 -23.07 5.50 -0.06
N VAL A 247 -23.15 6.70 -0.63
CA VAL A 247 -22.27 7.14 -1.73
C VAL A 247 -21.57 8.42 -1.32
N GLU A 248 -20.24 8.39 -1.39
CA GLU A 248 -19.39 9.56 -1.23
C GLU A 248 -18.96 10.05 -2.62
N MET A 249 -19.50 11.19 -3.04
CA MET A 249 -19.17 11.83 -4.32
C MET A 249 -18.17 12.97 -4.07
N CYS A 250 -17.11 13.05 -4.89
CA CYS A 250 -16.07 14.08 -4.76
C CYS A 250 -16.19 15.25 -5.76
N GLU A 251 -17.24 15.30 -6.60
CA GLU A 251 -17.44 16.40 -7.57
C GLU A 251 -18.87 16.95 -7.53
N ASP A 252 -19.01 18.23 -7.91
CA ASP A 252 -20.26 18.99 -7.95
C ASP A 252 -21.18 18.51 -9.09
N PHE A 253 -21.94 17.46 -8.82
CA PHE A 253 -23.07 17.04 -9.66
C PHE A 253 -24.38 17.70 -9.25
N ASP A 254 -25.32 17.80 -10.19
CA ASP A 254 -26.66 18.33 -9.94
C ASP A 254 -27.45 17.42 -8.98
N LYS A 255 -27.58 17.91 -7.74
CA LYS A 255 -28.02 17.15 -6.56
C LYS A 255 -29.52 16.84 -6.58
N GLU A 256 -30.32 17.68 -7.24
CA GLU A 256 -31.76 17.46 -7.35
C GLU A 256 -32.09 16.35 -8.34
N TYR A 257 -31.31 16.25 -9.42
CA TYR A 257 -31.46 15.21 -10.43
C TYR A 257 -31.21 13.80 -9.86
N LEU A 258 -30.16 13.63 -9.04
CA LEU A 258 -29.78 12.34 -8.47
C LEU A 258 -30.75 11.82 -7.40
N LEU A 259 -31.33 12.72 -6.59
CA LEU A 259 -32.14 12.33 -5.42
C LEU A 259 -33.64 12.24 -5.70
N ALA A 260 -34.10 12.66 -6.88
CA ALA A 260 -35.52 12.67 -7.25
C ALA A 260 -36.21 11.28 -7.18
N GLY A 261 -35.44 10.18 -7.15
CA GLY A 261 -35.95 8.80 -7.08
C GLY A 261 -35.72 8.05 -5.74
N ILE A 262 -35.02 8.62 -4.76
CA ILE A 262 -34.50 7.84 -3.61
C ILE A 262 -35.27 8.16 -2.32
N ARG A 263 -36.10 7.22 -1.85
CA ARG A 263 -36.91 7.41 -0.63
C ARG A 263 -36.13 7.44 0.70
N ASN A 264 -34.89 6.92 0.74
CA ASN A 264 -34.11 6.72 1.98
C ASN A 264 -32.58 7.02 1.86
N ALA A 265 -32.18 8.05 1.12
CA ALA A 265 -30.76 8.44 1.06
C ALA A 265 -30.31 9.11 2.37
N ARG A 266 -29.21 8.63 2.98
CA ARG A 266 -28.52 9.35 4.08
C ARG A 266 -27.27 10.02 3.56
N ARG A 267 -27.01 11.24 4.04
CA ARG A 267 -25.92 12.11 3.60
C ARG A 267 -24.80 12.15 4.64
N ARG A 268 -23.55 12.18 4.16
CA ARG A 268 -22.41 12.76 4.88
C ARG A 268 -21.63 13.65 3.90
N CYS A 269 -21.55 14.94 4.22
CA CYS A 269 -20.64 15.88 3.57
C CYS A 269 -19.52 16.19 4.57
N LYS A 270 -18.27 16.27 4.09
CA LYS A 270 -17.17 16.93 4.78
C LYS A 270 -16.89 18.26 4.11
#